data_AF-A0A949EXN6-F1
#
_entry.id   AF-A0A949EXN6-F1
#
_cell.length_a   1.000
_cell.length_b   1.000
_cell.length_c   1.000
_cell.angle_alpha   90.00
_cell.angle_beta   90.00
_cell.angle_gamma   90.00
#
_symmetry.space_group_name_H-M   'P 1'
#
loop_
_entity.id
_entity.type
_entity.pdbx_description
1 polymer ?
#
loop_
_entity_poly.entity_id
_entity_poly.type
_entity_poly.pdbx_seq_one_letter_code
_entity_poly.pdbx_strand_id
1 'polypeptide(L)'
;MRRIIYLRTILIFIFFCYLSSDFCLLSYAATPRLTNYQGRLTDKSGMPLEGSYSVTFRIYDAESAGNLLWGEIHQGLVIQKGVFNVLLGSVTNLDLAFDREYYLEIKVGAEVMTPRQQIASAGYAIRAETADKIETRTSDPPSPESGRIWFRTDL
;
A
#
# COMPACT_ATOMS: atom_id res chain seq x y z
N MET A 1 -55.45 12.49 32.71
CA MET A 1 -54.12 11.95 33.10
C MET A 1 -53.59 10.87 32.15
N ARG A 2 -54.36 9.84 31.75
CA ARG A 2 -53.88 8.74 30.86
C ARG A 2 -53.36 9.20 29.48
N ARG A 3 -54.01 10.17 28.83
CA ARG A 3 -53.60 10.71 27.49
C ARG A 3 -52.23 11.42 27.48
N ILE A 4 -51.81 12.01 28.60
CA ILE A 4 -50.52 12.71 28.74
C ILE A 4 -49.37 11.72 28.93
N ILE A 5 -49.66 10.54 29.52
CA ILE A 5 -48.69 9.45 29.72
C ILE A 5 -48.35 8.79 28.38
N TYR A 6 -49.36 8.47 27.55
CA TYR A 6 -49.13 7.89 26.22
C TYR A 6 -48.36 8.84 25.27
N LEU A 7 -48.62 10.15 25.34
CA LEU A 7 -47.94 11.15 24.50
C LEU A 7 -46.44 11.27 24.85
N ARG A 8 -46.08 11.18 26.14
CA ARG A 8 -44.67 11.19 26.59
C ARG A 8 -43.93 9.91 26.19
N THR A 9 -44.58 8.75 26.28
CA THR A 9 -43.99 7.47 25.88
C THR A 9 -43.74 7.40 24.37
N ILE A 10 -44.66 7.92 23.55
CA ILE A 10 -44.51 7.97 22.09
C ILE A 10 -43.36 8.90 21.67
N LEU A 11 -43.21 10.06 22.31
CA LEU A 11 -42.12 11.00 22.03
C LEU A 11 -40.73 10.45 22.40
N ILE A 12 -40.62 9.67 23.49
CA ILE A 12 -39.37 9.01 23.87
C ILE A 12 -38.99 7.90 22.87
N PHE A 13 -39.98 7.16 22.36
CA PHE A 13 -39.75 6.10 21.38
C PHE A 13 -39.27 6.66 20.03
N ILE A 14 -39.83 7.80 19.60
CA ILE A 14 -39.39 8.50 18.37
C ILE A 14 -37.98 9.09 18.53
N PHE A 15 -37.64 9.63 19.70
CA PHE A 15 -36.28 10.11 20.00
C PHE A 15 -35.24 8.97 20.02
N PHE A 16 -35.62 7.80 20.54
CA PHE A 16 -34.76 6.61 20.57
C PHE A 16 -34.59 5.97 19.18
N CYS A 17 -35.61 6.01 18.33
CA CYS A 17 -35.50 5.61 16.91
C CYS A 17 -34.62 6.58 16.10
N TYR A 18 -34.71 7.89 16.35
CA TYR A 18 -33.85 8.90 15.71
C TYR A 18 -32.38 8.81 16.14
N LEU A 19 -32.09 8.29 17.34
CA LEU A 19 -30.71 8.04 17.80
C LEU A 19 -30.07 6.81 17.15
N SER A 20 -30.87 5.93 16.55
CA SER A 20 -30.41 4.64 16.00
C SER A 20 -30.11 4.66 14.51
N SER A 21 -30.41 5.76 13.81
CA SER A 21 -30.46 5.78 12.35
C SER A 21 -29.19 6.18 11.61
N ASP A 22 -28.13 6.70 12.26
CA ASP A 22 -26.98 7.19 11.48
C ASP A 22 -25.64 7.01 12.20
N PHE A 23 -25.05 5.82 12.03
CA PHE A 23 -23.59 5.74 11.85
C PHE A 23 -23.21 4.45 11.10
N CYS A 24 -23.53 4.41 9.80
CA CYS A 24 -22.86 3.46 8.92
C CYS A 24 -21.46 4.02 8.62
N LEU A 25 -20.46 3.54 9.38
CA LEU A 25 -19.08 3.80 9.05
C LEU A 25 -18.73 3.05 7.76
N LEU A 26 -18.56 3.80 6.67
CA LEU A 26 -17.85 3.30 5.50
C LEU A 26 -16.41 3.03 5.92
N SER A 27 -16.12 1.78 6.31
CA SER A 27 -14.75 1.32 6.48
C SER A 27 -14.13 1.16 5.09
N TYR A 28 -13.38 2.16 4.64
CA TYR A 28 -12.50 2.00 3.49
C TYR A 28 -11.36 1.07 3.92
N ALA A 29 -11.47 -0.22 3.62
CA ALA A 29 -10.37 -1.15 3.78
C ALA A 29 -9.39 -0.90 2.63
N ALA A 30 -8.45 0.03 2.82
CA ALA A 30 -7.35 0.21 1.89
C ALA A 30 -6.54 -1.10 1.85
N THR A 31 -6.51 -1.77 0.69
CA THR A 31 -5.64 -2.92 0.50
C THR A 31 -4.19 -2.49 0.69
N PRO A 32 -3.42 -3.15 1.58
CA PRO A 32 -2.07 -2.72 1.86
C PRO A 32 -1.23 -2.68 0.59
N ARG A 33 -0.65 -1.52 0.29
CA ARG A 33 0.30 -1.38 -0.81
C ARG A 33 1.63 -1.95 -0.36
N LEU A 34 2.02 -3.09 -0.95
CA LEU A 34 3.31 -3.71 -0.71
C LEU A 34 4.29 -3.32 -1.80
N THR A 35 5.43 -2.73 -1.42
CA THR A 35 6.48 -2.33 -2.34
C THR A 35 7.73 -3.17 -2.07
N ASN A 36 8.22 -3.89 -3.08
CA ASN A 36 9.48 -4.60 -2.96
C ASN A 36 10.65 -3.59 -2.92
N TYR A 37 11.55 -3.76 -1.96
CA TYR A 37 12.76 -2.98 -1.85
C TYR A 37 13.97 -3.89 -1.65
N GLN A 38 14.95 -3.76 -2.53
CA GLN A 38 16.22 -4.49 -2.46
C GLN A 38 17.36 -3.49 -2.33
N GLY A 39 18.29 -3.80 -1.43
CA GLY A 39 19.49 -3.01 -1.22
C GLY A 39 20.71 -3.88 -0.98
N ARG A 40 21.89 -3.24 -1.10
CA ARG A 40 23.16 -3.83 -0.70
C ARG A 40 23.79 -2.97 0.39
N LEU A 41 24.15 -3.59 1.51
CA LEU A 41 24.83 -2.99 2.64
C LEU A 41 26.25 -3.53 2.75
N THR A 42 27.18 -2.60 2.94
CA THR A 42 28.60 -2.87 3.19
C THR A 42 29.01 -2.15 4.46
N ASP A 43 30.04 -2.65 5.13
CA ASP A 43 30.69 -1.95 6.23
C ASP A 43 31.57 -0.79 5.70
N LYS A 44 32.22 -0.07 6.63
CA LYS A 44 33.13 1.04 6.33
C LYS A 44 34.38 0.62 5.57
N SER A 45 34.72 -0.67 5.59
CA SER A 45 35.83 -1.27 4.86
C SER A 45 35.41 -1.80 3.48
N GLY A 46 34.14 -1.65 3.11
CA GLY A 46 33.58 -2.13 1.84
C GLY A 46 33.24 -3.61 1.83
N MET A 47 33.34 -4.31 2.97
CA MET A 47 32.97 -5.71 3.08
C MET A 47 31.45 -5.83 3.16
N PRO A 48 30.84 -6.81 2.46
CA PRO A 48 29.41 -7.05 2.55
C PRO A 48 29.01 -7.45 3.98
N LEU A 49 27.92 -6.86 4.50
CA LEU A 49 27.36 -7.28 5.78
C LEU A 49 26.67 -8.65 5.65
N GLU A 50 26.76 -9.46 6.70
CA GLU A 50 26.07 -10.76 6.77
C GLU A 50 25.47 -10.97 8.16
N GLY A 51 24.24 -11.49 8.19
CA GLY A 51 23.53 -11.79 9.44
C GLY A 51 22.14 -11.18 9.51
N SER A 52 21.57 -11.21 10.70
CA SER A 52 20.22 -10.71 11.00
C SER A 52 20.32 -9.37 11.70
N TYR A 53 19.69 -8.33 11.13
CA TYR A 53 19.77 -6.96 11.64
C TYR A 53 18.38 -6.36 11.84
N SER A 54 18.26 -5.49 12.84
CA SER A 54 17.08 -4.62 12.95
C SER A 54 17.23 -3.45 11.99
N VAL A 55 16.39 -3.39 10.96
CA VAL A 55 16.44 -2.33 9.95
C VAL A 55 15.15 -1.51 10.01
N THR A 56 15.30 -0.20 10.15
CA THR A 56 14.20 0.75 10.13
C THR A 56 14.19 1.48 8.79
N PHE A 57 13.04 1.50 8.15
CA PHE A 57 12.81 2.25 6.92
C PHE A 57 11.89 3.43 7.23
N ARG A 58 12.24 4.60 6.70
CA ARG A 58 11.44 5.82 6.85
C ARG A 58 11.39 6.60 5.55
N ILE A 59 10.23 7.15 5.23
CA ILE A 59 10.02 7.98 4.05
C ILE A 59 9.81 9.42 4.48
N TYR A 60 10.53 10.32 3.82
CA TYR A 60 10.50 11.76 4.04
C TYR A 60 10.12 12.52 2.76
N ASP A 61 9.63 13.74 2.90
CA ASP A 61 9.31 14.65 1.77
C ASP A 61 10.51 15.45 1.23
N ALA A 62 11.67 15.38 1.89
CA ALA A 62 12.89 16.04 1.45
C ALA A 62 14.15 15.23 1.78
N GLU A 63 15.20 15.43 1.00
CA GLU A 63 16.51 14.77 1.15
C GLU A 63 17.13 15.04 2.52
N SER A 64 16.97 16.27 3.03
CA SER A 64 17.46 16.73 4.32
C SER A 64 16.39 17.57 5.02
N ALA A 65 16.30 17.45 6.35
CA ALA A 65 15.38 18.21 7.21
C ALA A 65 13.87 18.10 6.86
N GLY A 66 13.46 17.15 6.02
CA GLY A 66 12.06 16.90 5.67
C GLY A 66 11.20 16.31 6.80
N ASN A 67 9.89 16.31 6.59
CA ASN A 67 8.90 15.70 7.47
C ASN A 67 8.86 14.18 7.28
N LEU A 68 8.75 13.44 8.39
CA LEU A 68 8.51 12.00 8.34
C LEU A 68 7.08 11.73 7.89
N LEU A 69 6.92 11.02 6.77
CA LEU A 69 5.61 10.69 6.21
C LEU A 69 5.20 9.25 6.52
N TRP A 70 6.18 8.34 6.59
CA TRP A 70 5.93 6.92 6.84
C TRP A 70 7.15 6.26 7.46
N GLY A 71 6.95 5.19 8.23
CA GLY A 71 8.05 4.35 8.67
C GLY A 71 7.60 3.01 9.23
N GLU A 72 8.51 2.04 9.15
CA GLU A 72 8.34 0.73 9.75
C GLU A 72 9.68 0.10 10.15
N ILE A 73 9.60 -0.90 11.02
CA ILE A 73 10.77 -1.57 11.59
C ILE A 73 10.68 -3.06 11.25
N HIS A 74 11.72 -3.57 10.59
CA HIS A 74 11.92 -4.99 10.34
C HIS A 74 12.93 -5.53 11.34
N GLN A 75 12.42 -6.24 12.35
CA GLN A 75 13.25 -6.91 13.33
C GLN A 75 13.77 -8.22 12.73
N GLY A 76 15.10 -8.31 12.59
CA GLY A 76 15.76 -9.54 12.13
C GLY A 76 15.74 -9.72 10.62
N LEU A 77 15.86 -8.63 9.86
CA LEU A 77 16.03 -8.68 8.42
C LEU A 77 17.36 -9.39 8.10
N VAL A 78 17.26 -10.49 7.36
CA VAL A 78 18.41 -11.31 7.00
C VAL A 78 19.12 -10.69 5.79
N ILE A 79 20.40 -10.37 5.99
CA ILE A 79 21.31 -9.86 4.98
C ILE A 79 22.29 -10.99 4.62
N GLN A 80 22.42 -11.31 3.33
CA GLN A 80 23.32 -12.34 2.83
C GLN A 80 24.20 -11.75 1.74
N LYS A 81 25.53 -11.88 1.86
CA LYS A 81 26.49 -11.26 0.94
C LYS A 81 26.24 -9.76 0.73
N GLY A 82 25.79 -9.08 1.79
CA GLY A 82 25.43 -7.68 1.78
C GLY A 82 24.07 -7.38 1.17
N VAL A 83 23.39 -8.33 0.53
CA VAL A 83 22.11 -8.08 -0.15
C VAL A 83 20.95 -8.43 0.78
N PHE A 84 19.90 -7.62 0.75
CA PHE A 84 18.65 -7.88 1.43
C PHE A 84 17.46 -7.56 0.51
N ASN A 85 16.34 -8.22 0.75
CA ASN A 85 15.07 -7.95 0.09
C ASN A 85 13.99 -7.82 1.17
N VAL A 86 13.18 -6.77 1.10
CA VAL A 86 12.12 -6.49 2.06
C VAL A 86 10.86 -6.01 1.34
N LEU A 87 9.70 -6.35 1.88
CA LEU A 87 8.42 -5.80 1.43
C LEU A 87 8.06 -4.63 2.33
N LEU A 88 8.22 -3.42 1.80
CA LEU A 88 7.78 -2.20 2.46
C LEU A 88 6.25 -2.16 2.48
N GLY A 89 5.67 -1.82 3.62
CA GLY A 89 4.22 -1.81 3.80
C GLY A 89 3.66 -3.07 4.46
N SER A 90 4.52 -4.06 4.74
CA SER A 90 4.12 -5.33 5.36
C SER A 90 3.91 -5.24 6.87
N VAL A 91 4.48 -4.23 7.53
CA VAL A 91 4.31 -3.98 8.96
C VAL A 91 3.42 -2.76 9.18
N THR A 92 3.74 -1.64 8.53
CA THR A 92 2.92 -0.42 8.56
C THR A 92 2.39 -0.15 7.16
N ASN A 93 1.07 -0.08 6.97
CA ASN A 93 0.49 0.19 5.65
C ASN A 93 1.14 1.41 4.96
N LEU A 94 1.59 1.24 3.73
CA LEU A 94 2.26 2.27 2.95
C LEU A 94 1.25 3.03 2.07
N ASP A 95 0.54 3.97 2.69
CA ASP A 95 -0.51 4.76 2.03
C ASP A 95 0.01 6.12 1.55
N LEU A 96 1.11 6.11 0.80
CA LEU A 96 1.64 7.30 0.14
C LEU A 96 1.22 7.33 -1.32
N ALA A 97 0.89 8.52 -1.81
CA ALA A 97 0.45 8.73 -3.18
C ALA A 97 1.58 8.55 -4.21
N PHE A 98 2.85 8.70 -3.79
CA PHE A 98 4.01 8.69 -4.69
C PHE A 98 3.89 9.73 -5.83
N ASP A 99 3.26 10.87 -5.54
CA ASP A 99 2.94 11.97 -6.47
C ASP A 99 3.98 13.10 -6.53
N ARG A 100 4.96 13.05 -5.62
CA ARG A 100 6.07 14.01 -5.49
C ARG A 100 7.38 13.27 -5.21
N GLU A 101 8.45 14.01 -4.99
CA GLU A 101 9.72 13.43 -4.56
C GLU A 101 9.59 12.89 -3.13
N TYR A 102 10.03 11.65 -2.94
CA TYR A 102 10.10 11.00 -1.64
C TYR A 102 11.52 10.48 -1.41
N TYR A 103 11.94 10.47 -0.16
CA TYR A 103 13.29 10.11 0.22
C TYR A 103 13.26 9.02 1.29
N LEU A 104 13.90 7.89 1.00
CA LEU A 104 14.06 6.76 1.89
C LEU A 104 15.28 6.96 2.78
N GLU A 105 15.05 6.95 4.08
CA GLU A 105 16.06 6.79 5.11
C GLU A 105 16.10 5.33 5.56
N ILE A 106 17.30 4.77 5.62
CA ILE A 106 17.54 3.41 6.11
C ILE A 106 18.40 3.53 7.36
N LYS A 107 17.95 2.94 8.45
CA LYS A 107 18.71 2.84 9.70
C LYS A 107 18.95 1.37 10.03
N VAL A 108 20.20 0.98 10.15
CA VAL A 108 20.62 -0.39 10.50
C VAL A 108 21.16 -0.37 11.93
N GLY A 109 20.46 -1.02 12.86
CA GLY A 109 20.78 -0.94 14.28
C GLY A 109 20.73 0.51 14.80
N ALA A 110 21.89 1.06 15.20
CA ALA A 110 22.01 2.44 15.65
C ALA A 110 22.42 3.43 14.54
N GLU A 111 22.91 2.94 13.41
CA GLU A 111 23.53 3.76 12.35
C GLU A 111 22.49 4.15 11.29
N VAL A 112 22.42 5.45 11.01
CA VAL A 112 21.56 6.00 9.95
C VAL A 112 22.39 6.14 8.69
N MET A 113 21.91 5.57 7.58
CA MET A 113 22.55 5.71 6.28
C MET A 113 22.23 7.09 5.70
N THR A 114 23.27 7.82 5.34
CA THR A 114 23.18 9.18 4.76
C THR A 114 24.00 9.26 3.47
N PRO A 115 23.57 10.02 2.45
CA PRO A 115 22.31 10.79 2.37
C PRO A 115 21.08 9.89 2.19
N ARG A 116 19.88 10.45 2.39
CA ARG A 116 18.63 9.72 2.11
C ARG A 116 18.54 9.43 0.62
N GLN A 117 18.05 8.26 0.26
CA GLN A 117 17.95 7.86 -1.14
C GLN A 117 16.62 8.34 -1.73
N GLN A 118 16.67 9.08 -2.83
CA GLN A 118 15.44 9.44 -3.55
C GLN A 118 14.77 8.16 -4.06
N ILE A 119 13.47 8.02 -3.75
CA ILE A 119 12.63 6.95 -4.29
C ILE A 119 12.24 7.39 -5.70
N ALA A 120 13.11 7.10 -6.67
CA ALA A 120 12.73 7.17 -8.07
C ALA A 120 11.65 6.11 -8.30
N SER A 121 10.59 6.46 -9.03
CA SER A 121 9.40 5.64 -9.30
C SER A 121 9.66 4.39 -10.15
N ALA A 122 10.79 3.69 -9.98
CA ALA A 122 11.02 2.34 -10.51
C ALA A 122 10.23 1.24 -9.74
N GLY A 123 9.18 1.63 -9.02
CA GLY A 123 8.17 0.78 -8.40
C GLY A 123 6.77 1.02 -8.97
N TYR A 124 6.65 1.32 -10.28
CA TYR A 124 5.38 1.47 -11.02
C TYR A 124 4.56 0.16 -11.14
N ALA A 125 4.55 -0.71 -10.13
CA ALA A 125 3.61 -1.83 -10.04
C ALA A 125 2.21 -1.40 -9.55
N ILE A 126 1.96 -0.09 -9.36
CA ILE A 126 0.62 0.47 -9.11
C ILE A 126 -0.05 0.75 -10.45
N ARG A 127 -0.33 -0.30 -11.23
CA ARG A 127 -1.27 -0.30 -12.37
C ARG A 127 -1.78 -1.73 -12.61
N ALA A 128 -2.49 -2.27 -11.64
CA ALA A 128 -3.34 -3.46 -11.82
C ALA A 128 -4.76 -3.26 -11.27
N GLU A 129 -5.17 -2.02 -11.01
CA GLU A 129 -6.52 -1.66 -10.56
C GLU A 129 -7.17 -0.76 -11.62
N THR A 130 -7.46 -1.33 -12.79
CA THR A 130 -8.59 -1.00 -13.69
C THR A 130 -8.49 -1.97 -14.89
N ALA A 131 -8.91 -3.20 -14.69
CA ALA A 131 -9.27 -4.10 -15.79
C ALA A 131 -10.58 -4.80 -15.43
N ASP A 132 -11.60 -4.01 -15.10
CA ASP A 132 -12.96 -4.52 -14.99
C ASP A 132 -13.94 -3.52 -15.63
N LYS A 133 -13.81 -3.44 -16.96
CA LYS A 133 -14.95 -3.22 -17.81
C LYS A 133 -14.80 -4.16 -18.99
N ILE A 134 -15.15 -5.42 -18.79
CA ILE A 134 -15.57 -6.27 -19.91
C ILE A 134 -16.86 -5.60 -20.41
N GLU A 135 -16.74 -4.74 -21.42
CA GLU A 135 -17.90 -4.38 -22.21
C GLU A 135 -18.45 -5.68 -22.76
N THR A 136 -19.64 -6.01 -22.27
CA THR A 136 -20.47 -7.11 -22.69
C THR A 136 -20.42 -7.13 -24.21
N ARG A 137 -19.73 -8.13 -24.76
CA ARG A 137 -19.64 -8.34 -26.20
C ARG A 137 -21.04 -8.71 -26.64
N THR A 138 -21.84 -7.70 -26.97
CA THR A 138 -23.17 -7.86 -27.54
C THR A 138 -23.01 -8.82 -28.71
N SER A 139 -23.63 -9.98 -28.53
CA SER A 139 -23.77 -11.02 -29.51
C SER A 139 -24.48 -10.47 -30.73
N ASP A 140 -23.76 -10.40 -31.86
CA ASP A 140 -24.36 -10.44 -33.19
C ASP A 140 -23.44 -11.28 -34.11
N PRO A 141 -23.89 -12.43 -34.64
CA PRO A 141 -23.23 -13.11 -35.75
C PRO A 141 -23.97 -12.81 -37.06
N PRO A 142 -23.31 -12.21 -38.06
CA PRO A 142 -23.05 -12.91 -39.35
C PRO A 142 -21.71 -12.44 -39.97
N SER A 143 -20.96 -13.09 -40.87
CA SER A 143 -21.07 -14.18 -41.85
C SER A 143 -19.62 -14.67 -42.17
N PRO A 144 -19.40 -15.83 -42.82
CA PRO A 144 -18.06 -16.41 -42.96
C PRO A 144 -17.37 -15.95 -44.25
N GLU A 145 -16.48 -14.95 -44.16
CA GLU A 145 -15.54 -14.66 -45.26
C GLU A 145 -14.10 -14.53 -44.75
N SER A 146 -13.33 -15.59 -45.03
CA SER A 146 -11.89 -15.60 -45.33
C SER A 146 -10.97 -14.65 -44.55
N GLY A 147 -10.45 -15.13 -43.42
CA GLY A 147 -9.36 -14.46 -42.70
C GLY A 147 -8.67 -15.33 -41.66
N ARG A 148 -8.48 -16.62 -41.95
CA ARG A 148 -7.72 -17.54 -41.08
C ARG A 148 -6.23 -17.19 -41.12
N ILE A 149 -5.71 -16.59 -40.05
CA ILE A 149 -4.29 -16.69 -39.71
C ILE A 149 -4.21 -17.44 -38.38
N TRP A 150 -3.80 -18.71 -38.46
CA TRP A 150 -3.42 -19.49 -37.29
C TRP A 150 -2.02 -19.07 -36.87
N PHE A 151 -1.84 -18.68 -35.62
CA PHE A 151 -0.52 -18.76 -34.98
C PHE A 151 -0.52 -20.02 -34.13
N ARG A 152 0.11 -21.09 -34.64
CA ARG A 152 0.53 -22.22 -33.80
C ARG A 152 1.73 -21.77 -32.99
N THR A 153 1.69 -22.05 -31.70
CA THR A 153 2.86 -22.04 -30.82
C THR A 153 3.49 -23.42 -30.88
N ASP A 154 4.60 -23.54 -31.60
CA ASP A 154 5.51 -24.66 -31.47
C ASP A 154 6.64 -24.17 -30.56
N LEU A 155 6.67 -24.68 -29.32
CA LEU A 155 7.73 -24.60 -28.29
C LEU A 155 8.62 -23.34 -28.26
#